data_AF-A0A661XFA9-F1
#
_entry.id   AF-A0A661XFA9-F1
#
_cell.length_a   1.000
_cell.length_b   1.000
_cell.length_c   1.000
_cell.angle_alpha   90.00
_cell.angle_beta   90.00
_cell.angle_gamma   90.00
#
_symmetry.space_group_name_H-M   'P 1'
#
loop_
_entity.id
_entity.type
_entity.pdbx_description
1 polymer ?
#
loop_
_entity_poly.entity_id
_entity_poly.type
_entity_poly.pdbx_seq_one_letter_code
_entity_poly.pdbx_strand_id
1 'polypeptide(L)'
;MMSIPFSFDTIGWQRLHTGSLGPYIDPFAQYLSKQGYADATARGKLRVVAKLSQWLEQQLFSLNRLDEQQISAFIQELHQCRHRTRRGDASTLSELLRLLRNKGIIPAPSTTNAPNALEQLEDDFACYLTEERCLAKATIDNYVPVAHRFLTVQFGDDVSKIELLRVGDVTQFILNHLCNLSPKTAQLGVTALRCFFRFLYQRGKLVTDLAAALPTVANWRLSELPKFIAPQEVEHLLQSCNQNCLSQQRDYAVLLLLARLGLRAGEVVHLNLDDINWRTGLLNVRGKGERIDQLPLPMDVGEALVRYLRNGRPNSTTSRRLFVRLRAPYIGFASSVAIDCIMHRALQRAELDPPHKGAHLLRHSLATRMLHNGASLAEIGQMLRHRLTQTTEIYAKVDETTLGALAQPWPGERP
;
A
#
# COMPACT_ATOMS: atom_id res chain seq x y z
N MET A 1 -26.10 23.93 27.18
CA MET A 1 -24.72 23.56 27.56
C MET A 1 -24.25 22.48 26.60
N MET A 2 -23.31 22.77 25.71
CA MET A 2 -22.70 21.73 24.88
C MET A 2 -21.95 20.74 25.80
N SER A 3 -22.28 19.46 25.70
CA SER A 3 -21.59 18.39 26.44
C SER A 3 -20.11 18.37 26.03
N ILE A 4 -19.21 18.44 27.01
CA ILE A 4 -17.76 18.36 26.76
C ILE A 4 -17.44 17.00 26.12
N PRO A 5 -16.84 16.96 24.92
CA PRO A 5 -16.56 15.71 24.24
C PRO A 5 -15.36 14.99 24.87
N PHE A 6 -15.31 13.66 24.72
CA PHE A 6 -14.18 12.79 25.07
C PHE A 6 -13.75 12.77 26.54
N SER A 7 -14.68 13.01 27.47
CA SER A 7 -14.41 12.88 28.91
C SER A 7 -13.25 13.76 29.39
N PHE A 8 -13.19 15.01 28.90
CA PHE A 8 -12.36 16.05 29.50
C PHE A 8 -13.03 16.64 30.74
N ASP A 9 -12.23 17.02 31.74
CA ASP A 9 -12.66 17.90 32.82
C ASP A 9 -12.81 19.33 32.31
N THR A 10 -13.65 20.14 32.96
CA THR A 10 -13.96 21.50 32.53
C THR A 10 -12.70 22.37 32.37
N ILE A 11 -11.77 22.25 33.32
CA ILE A 11 -10.51 23.03 33.32
C ILE A 11 -9.60 22.55 32.19
N GLY A 12 -9.41 21.24 32.04
CA GLY A 12 -8.63 20.68 30.94
C GLY A 12 -9.19 21.04 29.56
N TRP A 13 -10.52 21.07 29.41
CA TRP A 13 -11.18 21.47 28.17
C TRP A 13 -10.97 22.94 27.82
N GLN A 14 -11.13 23.84 28.80
CA GLN A 14 -10.88 25.27 28.62
C GLN A 14 -9.42 25.56 28.23
N ARG A 15 -8.47 24.84 28.83
CA ARG A 15 -7.04 24.97 28.49
C ARG A 15 -6.71 24.58 27.05
N LEU A 16 -7.49 23.74 26.39
CA LEU A 16 -7.24 23.42 24.98
C LEU A 16 -7.57 24.59 24.06
N HIS A 17 -8.48 25.47 24.47
CA HIS A 17 -8.97 26.60 23.68
C HIS A 17 -8.04 27.82 23.71
N THR A 18 -6.84 27.69 24.30
CA THR A 18 -5.88 28.79 24.34
C THR A 18 -5.12 28.92 23.03
N GLY A 19 -4.95 30.16 22.62
CA GLY A 19 -4.15 30.59 21.48
C GLY A 19 -4.79 30.44 20.11
N SER A 20 -3.97 30.59 19.07
CA SER A 20 -4.42 30.80 17.69
C SER A 20 -5.26 29.64 17.13
N LEU A 21 -5.06 28.42 17.62
CA LEU A 21 -5.85 27.25 17.22
C LEU A 21 -7.08 26.98 18.11
N GLY A 22 -7.26 27.75 19.18
CA GLY A 22 -8.35 27.59 20.15
C GLY A 22 -9.75 27.49 19.53
N PRO A 23 -10.15 28.39 18.62
CA PRO A 23 -11.45 28.33 17.94
C PRO A 23 -11.69 27.06 17.10
N TYR A 24 -10.63 26.29 16.80
CA TYR A 24 -10.69 25.10 15.95
C TYR A 24 -10.66 23.78 16.73
N ILE A 25 -10.51 23.84 18.06
CA ILE A 25 -10.58 22.67 18.94
C ILE A 25 -11.95 22.01 18.87
N ASP A 26 -13.03 22.79 19.01
CA ASP A 26 -14.39 22.29 18.92
C ASP A 26 -14.70 21.64 17.55
N PRO A 27 -14.47 22.30 16.39
CA PRO A 27 -14.61 21.67 15.08
C PRO A 27 -13.77 20.41 14.90
N PHE A 28 -12.52 20.40 15.39
CA PHE A 28 -11.65 19.24 15.28
C PHE A 28 -12.11 18.09 16.18
N ALA A 29 -12.57 18.37 17.41
CA ALA A 29 -13.16 17.39 18.29
C ALA A 29 -14.42 16.77 17.67
N GLN A 30 -15.28 17.58 17.06
CA GLN A 30 -16.46 17.10 16.35
C GLN A 30 -16.08 16.23 15.14
N TYR A 31 -15.04 16.61 14.40
CA TYR A 31 -14.48 15.78 13.33
C TYR A 31 -13.98 14.42 13.86
N LEU A 32 -13.21 14.40 14.95
CA LEU A 32 -12.73 13.16 15.56
C LEU A 32 -13.88 12.26 16.03
N SER A 33 -14.95 12.85 16.56
CA SER A 33 -16.13 12.11 17.00
C SER A 33 -16.83 11.47 15.80
N LYS A 34 -17.05 12.23 14.72
CA LYS A 34 -17.64 11.72 13.48
C LYS A 34 -16.80 10.60 12.84
N GLN A 35 -15.48 10.65 12.94
CA GLN A 35 -14.58 9.59 12.45
C GLN A 35 -14.53 8.35 13.37
N GLY A 36 -15.16 8.43 14.55
CA GLY A 36 -15.25 7.33 15.51
C GLY A 36 -13.98 7.08 16.31
N TYR A 37 -13.16 8.11 16.55
CA TYR A 37 -11.98 7.94 17.43
C TYR A 37 -12.40 7.66 18.87
N ALA A 38 -11.75 6.67 19.50
CA ALA A 38 -11.91 6.39 20.92
C ALA A 38 -11.45 7.59 21.78
N ASP A 39 -12.13 7.85 22.89
CA ASP A 39 -11.87 8.96 23.82
C ASP A 39 -10.39 9.18 24.12
N ALA A 40 -9.67 8.15 24.58
CA ALA A 40 -8.25 8.27 24.93
C ALA A 40 -7.37 8.73 23.75
N THR A 41 -7.73 8.32 22.52
CA THR A 41 -7.02 8.70 21.30
C THR A 41 -7.39 10.12 20.89
N ALA A 42 -8.67 10.46 20.90
CA ALA A 42 -9.14 11.81 20.59
C ALA A 42 -8.56 12.86 21.54
N ARG A 43 -8.51 12.58 22.84
CA ARG A 43 -7.84 13.44 23.83
C ARG A 43 -6.36 13.64 23.52
N GLY A 44 -5.66 12.57 23.12
CA GLY A 44 -4.26 12.65 22.70
C GLY A 44 -4.07 13.57 21.49
N LYS A 45 -4.94 13.43 20.49
CA LYS A 45 -4.94 14.26 19.29
C LYS A 45 -5.21 15.73 19.61
N LEU A 46 -6.21 16.03 20.44
CA LEU A 46 -6.55 17.40 20.82
C LEU A 46 -5.42 18.05 21.63
N ARG A 47 -4.72 17.29 22.49
CA ARG A 47 -3.54 17.79 23.22
C ARG A 47 -2.38 18.16 22.30
N VAL A 48 -2.12 17.41 21.23
CA VAL A 48 -1.04 17.80 20.30
C VAL A 48 -1.40 19.06 19.50
N VAL A 49 -2.68 19.25 19.16
CA VAL A 49 -3.17 20.50 18.56
C VAL A 49 -3.00 21.69 19.52
N ALA A 50 -3.34 21.54 20.79
CA ALA A 50 -3.13 22.59 21.78
C ALA A 50 -1.64 22.93 21.97
N LYS A 51 -0.76 21.93 21.96
CA LYS A 51 0.71 22.17 21.99
C LYS A 51 1.19 22.92 20.76
N LEU A 52 0.68 22.60 19.57
CA LEU A 52 0.98 23.36 18.36
C LEU A 52 0.51 24.82 18.51
N SER A 53 -0.70 25.04 19.07
CA SER A 53 -1.23 26.39 19.33
C SER A 53 -0.25 27.22 20.15
N GLN A 54 0.22 26.67 21.27
CA GLN A 54 1.17 27.34 22.16
C GLN A 54 2.52 27.60 21.48
N TRP A 55 3.01 26.64 20.68
CA TRP A 55 4.25 26.81 19.93
C TRP A 55 4.14 27.93 18.89
N LEU A 56 3.01 28.03 18.17
CA LEU A 56 2.77 29.11 17.21
C LEU A 56 2.78 30.49 17.89
N GLU A 57 2.23 30.61 19.10
CA GLU A 57 2.28 31.85 19.87
C GLU A 57 3.69 32.22 20.32
N GLN A 58 4.47 31.24 20.78
CA GLN A 58 5.87 31.44 21.17
C GLN A 58 6.73 31.92 20.01
N GLN A 59 6.44 31.44 18.80
CA GLN A 59 7.12 31.86 17.57
C GLN A 59 6.50 33.11 16.93
N LEU A 60 5.48 33.74 17.56
CA LEU A 60 4.72 34.88 17.02
C LEU A 60 4.21 34.64 15.58
N PHE A 61 3.83 33.40 15.28
CA PHE A 61 3.50 32.96 13.94
C PHE A 61 2.01 33.15 13.62
N SER A 62 1.71 33.71 12.44
CA SER A 62 0.33 33.93 12.02
C SER A 62 -0.31 32.65 11.47
N LEU A 63 -1.52 32.33 11.92
CA LEU A 63 -2.22 31.10 11.54
C LEU A 63 -2.42 30.96 10.02
N ASN A 64 -2.62 32.08 9.31
CA ASN A 64 -2.84 32.08 7.86
C ASN A 64 -1.63 31.64 7.03
N ARG A 65 -0.45 31.49 7.64
CA ARG A 65 0.77 30.99 7.01
C ARG A 65 1.10 29.55 7.41
N LEU A 66 0.27 28.91 8.21
CA LEU A 66 0.54 27.57 8.74
C LEU A 66 0.50 26.52 7.62
N ASP A 67 1.61 25.80 7.44
CA ASP A 67 1.74 24.73 6.45
C ASP A 67 2.50 23.49 7.00
N GLU A 68 2.80 22.54 6.11
CA GLU A 68 3.54 21.31 6.39
C GLU A 68 4.97 21.57 6.91
N GLN A 69 5.62 22.65 6.49
CA GLN A 69 6.97 23.01 6.95
C GLN A 69 6.94 23.38 8.44
N GLN A 70 5.97 24.20 8.86
CA GLN A 70 5.85 24.54 10.28
C GLN A 70 5.45 23.35 11.14
N ILE A 71 4.62 22.43 10.63
CA ILE A 71 4.37 21.15 11.34
C ILE A 71 5.66 20.36 11.51
N SER A 72 6.48 20.27 10.46
CA SER A 72 7.73 19.52 10.50
C SER A 72 8.72 20.13 11.50
N ALA A 73 8.85 21.47 11.50
CA ALA A 73 9.65 22.20 12.48
C ALA A 73 9.17 21.95 13.92
N PHE A 74 7.87 22.06 14.16
CA PHE A 74 7.26 21.78 15.46
C PHE A 74 7.54 20.35 15.95
N ILE A 75 7.39 19.34 15.08
CA ILE A 75 7.67 17.94 15.44
C ILE A 75 9.15 17.72 15.74
N GLN A 76 10.03 18.34 14.94
CA GLN A 76 11.48 18.27 15.15
C GLN A 76 11.87 18.87 16.51
N GLU A 77 11.29 20.02 16.87
CA GLU A 77 11.52 20.65 18.18
C GLU A 77 10.98 19.79 19.33
N LEU A 78 9.78 19.20 19.19
CA LEU A 78 9.26 18.24 20.17
C LEU A 78 10.20 17.04 20.39
N HIS A 79 10.84 16.55 19.33
CA HIS A 79 11.83 15.47 19.42
C HIS A 79 13.09 15.92 20.17
N GLN A 80 13.59 17.13 19.89
CA GLN A 80 14.79 17.69 20.52
C GLN A 80 14.58 17.95 22.02
N CYS A 81 13.40 18.44 22.42
CA CYS A 81 13.05 18.70 23.82
C CYS A 81 12.72 17.42 24.63
N ARG A 82 12.98 16.22 24.08
CA ARG A 82 12.66 14.90 24.70
C ARG A 82 11.19 14.75 25.12
N HIS A 83 10.28 15.51 24.53
CA HIS A 83 8.87 15.28 24.75
C HIS A 83 8.47 13.96 24.09
N ARG A 84 7.61 13.18 24.76
CA ARG A 84 7.04 11.95 24.18
C ARG A 84 6.16 12.32 22.99
N THR A 85 6.70 12.29 21.78
CA THR A 85 5.91 12.29 20.55
C THR A 85 5.33 10.91 20.32
N ARG A 86 4.06 10.88 19.91
CA ARG A 86 3.39 9.64 19.54
C ARG A 86 3.56 9.44 18.04
N ARG A 87 3.66 8.18 17.62
CA ARG A 87 3.77 7.77 16.21
C ARG A 87 2.66 8.31 15.29
N GLY A 88 1.56 8.84 15.86
CA GLY A 88 0.43 9.41 15.12
C GLY A 88 0.31 10.94 15.16
N ASP A 89 1.25 11.65 15.78
CA ASP A 89 1.14 13.11 15.95
C ASP A 89 1.24 13.84 14.60
N ALA A 90 2.21 13.50 13.75
CA ALA A 90 2.33 14.04 12.40
C ALA A 90 1.06 13.89 11.56
N SER A 91 0.48 12.69 11.57
CA SER A 91 -0.78 12.40 10.88
C SER A 91 -1.95 13.20 11.45
N THR A 92 -1.96 13.46 12.76
CA THR A 92 -3.00 14.25 13.41
C THR A 92 -2.93 15.71 13.00
N LEU A 93 -1.73 16.28 12.93
CA LEU A 93 -1.54 17.66 12.51
C LEU A 93 -1.81 17.81 11.01
N SER A 94 -1.50 16.80 10.20
CA SER A 94 -1.90 16.75 8.78
C SER A 94 -3.43 16.73 8.61
N GLU A 95 -4.15 15.96 9.44
CA GLU A 95 -5.62 15.97 9.49
C GLU A 95 -6.17 17.35 9.88
N LEU A 96 -5.51 18.04 10.84
CA LEU A 96 -5.86 19.40 11.23
C LEU A 96 -5.68 20.38 10.06
N LEU A 97 -4.54 20.38 9.36
CA LEU A 97 -4.35 21.27 8.19
C LEU A 97 -5.44 21.06 7.15
N ARG A 98 -5.78 19.81 6.86
CA ARG A 98 -6.86 19.51 5.90
C ARG A 98 -8.19 20.09 6.38
N LEU A 99 -8.51 20.01 7.67
CA LEU A 99 -9.72 20.63 8.21
C LEU A 99 -9.68 22.16 8.07
N LEU A 100 -8.56 22.80 8.41
CA LEU A 100 -8.40 24.25 8.32
C LEU A 100 -8.50 24.76 6.88
N ARG A 101 -7.91 24.04 5.92
CA ARG A 101 -8.00 24.30 4.48
C ARG A 101 -9.41 24.19 3.95
N ASN A 102 -10.12 23.13 4.32
CA ASN A 102 -11.51 22.94 3.92
C ASN A 102 -12.44 24.05 4.43
N LYS A 103 -12.03 24.77 5.48
CA LYS A 103 -12.72 25.95 6.01
C LYS A 103 -12.18 27.28 5.48
N GLY A 104 -11.19 27.26 4.59
CA GLY A 104 -10.58 28.46 4.00
C GLY A 104 -9.73 29.30 4.97
N ILE A 105 -9.31 28.73 6.11
CA ILE A 105 -8.58 29.47 7.17
C ILE A 105 -7.10 29.61 6.82
N ILE A 106 -6.54 28.55 6.24
CA ILE A 106 -5.17 28.49 5.77
C ILE A 106 -5.19 28.22 4.27
N PRO A 107 -4.20 28.70 3.50
CA PRO A 107 -4.16 28.47 2.07
C PRO A 107 -4.09 26.96 1.76
N ALA A 108 -4.52 26.62 0.54
CA ALA A 108 -4.14 25.34 -0.07
C ALA A 108 -2.63 25.15 0.10
N PRO A 109 -2.13 23.89 0.23
CA PRO A 109 -0.71 23.66 0.40
C PRO A 109 0.03 24.43 -0.69
N SER A 110 0.69 25.51 -0.28
CA SER A 110 1.68 26.13 -1.10
C SER A 110 2.73 25.04 -1.25
N THR A 111 3.05 24.64 -2.47
CA THR A 111 4.39 24.12 -2.73
C THR A 111 5.31 25.30 -2.44
N THR A 112 5.65 25.52 -1.16
CA THR A 112 6.12 26.81 -0.63
C THR A 112 7.55 27.16 -1.01
N ASN A 113 8.17 26.37 -1.89
CA ASN A 113 9.27 26.82 -2.73
C ASN A 113 8.83 26.59 -4.18
N ALA A 114 9.20 27.50 -5.10
CA ALA A 114 9.25 27.09 -6.50
C ALA A 114 10.02 25.77 -6.53
N PRO A 115 9.45 24.69 -7.09
CA PRO A 115 10.08 23.38 -7.02
C PRO A 115 11.53 23.55 -7.44
N ASN A 116 12.44 23.08 -6.60
CA ASN A 116 13.84 23.15 -6.99
C ASN A 116 14.00 22.37 -8.31
N ALA A 117 15.08 22.60 -9.05
CA ALA A 117 15.22 22.02 -10.38
C ALA A 117 15.09 20.47 -10.37
N LEU A 118 15.40 19.82 -9.24
CA LEU A 118 15.21 18.39 -9.00
C LEU A 118 13.72 18.02 -8.91
N GLU A 119 12.96 18.67 -8.02
CA GLU A 119 11.52 18.43 -7.84
C GLU A 119 10.75 18.66 -9.14
N GLN A 120 11.07 19.74 -9.87
CA GLN A 120 10.42 20.01 -11.16
C GLN A 120 10.69 18.91 -12.18
N LEU A 121 11.91 18.37 -12.22
CA LEU A 121 12.26 17.26 -13.11
C LEU A 121 11.53 15.96 -12.73
N GLU A 122 11.34 15.72 -11.44
CA GLU A 122 10.59 14.56 -10.93
C GLU A 122 9.10 14.66 -11.26
N ASP A 123 8.52 15.85 -11.14
CA ASP A 123 7.14 16.13 -11.53
C ASP A 123 6.95 15.98 -13.05
N ASP A 124 7.87 16.51 -13.86
CA ASP A 124 7.87 16.32 -15.31
C ASP A 124 7.96 14.83 -15.69
N PHE A 125 8.78 14.06 -14.96
CA PHE A 125 8.89 12.63 -15.17
C PHE A 125 7.62 11.89 -14.74
N ALA A 126 7.03 12.22 -13.60
CA ALA A 126 5.78 11.65 -13.14
C ALA A 126 4.63 11.95 -14.11
N CYS A 127 4.60 13.17 -14.66
CA CYS A 127 3.67 13.60 -15.70
C CYS A 127 3.86 12.76 -16.97
N TYR A 128 5.09 12.64 -17.48
CA TYR A 128 5.42 11.76 -18.61
C TYR A 128 4.95 10.31 -18.39
N LEU A 129 5.19 9.75 -17.21
CA LEU A 129 4.75 8.38 -16.89
C LEU A 129 3.22 8.25 -16.87
N THR A 130 2.51 9.31 -16.50
CA THR A 130 1.04 9.34 -16.41
C THR A 130 0.41 9.57 -17.78
N GLU A 131 0.79 10.64 -18.46
CA GLU A 131 0.09 11.16 -19.65
C GLU A 131 0.56 10.47 -20.92
N GLU A 132 1.88 10.26 -21.08
CA GLU A 132 2.44 9.70 -22.31
C GLU A 132 2.60 8.17 -22.23
N ARG A 133 2.93 7.64 -21.05
CA ARG A 133 3.12 6.20 -20.84
C ARG A 133 1.88 5.49 -20.30
N CYS A 134 0.85 6.24 -19.89
CA CYS A 134 -0.38 5.72 -19.33
C CYS A 134 -0.15 4.67 -18.22
N LEU A 135 0.87 4.89 -17.38
CA LEU A 135 1.19 3.95 -16.30
C LEU A 135 0.25 4.14 -15.12
N ALA A 136 -0.06 3.03 -14.44
CA ALA A 136 -0.83 3.08 -13.20
C ALA A 136 -0.04 3.81 -12.11
N LYS A 137 -0.75 4.55 -11.24
CA LYS A 137 -0.16 5.29 -10.12
C LYS A 137 0.80 4.45 -9.27
N ALA A 138 0.45 3.19 -8.98
CA ALA A 138 1.32 2.28 -8.24
C ALA A 138 2.65 1.98 -8.95
N THR A 139 2.71 1.99 -10.28
CA THR A 139 3.97 1.85 -11.02
C THR A 139 4.80 3.13 -10.95
N ILE A 140 4.14 4.29 -11.03
CA ILE A 140 4.79 5.60 -10.89
C ILE A 140 5.41 5.74 -9.50
N ASP A 141 4.68 5.34 -8.46
CA ASP A 141 5.13 5.34 -7.05
C ASP A 141 6.33 4.40 -6.81
N ASN A 142 6.61 3.47 -7.73
CA ASN A 142 7.81 2.64 -7.71
C ASN A 142 8.95 3.22 -8.56
N TYR A 143 8.65 3.97 -9.62
CA TYR A 143 9.66 4.46 -10.58
C TYR A 143 10.26 5.79 -10.15
N VAL A 144 9.42 6.75 -9.73
CA VAL A 144 9.87 8.10 -9.32
C VAL A 144 10.88 8.03 -8.18
N PRO A 145 10.70 7.24 -7.11
CA PRO A 145 11.70 7.15 -6.04
C PRO A 145 13.06 6.59 -6.48
N VAL A 146 13.08 5.76 -7.54
CA VAL A 146 14.34 5.26 -8.11
C VAL A 146 15.06 6.37 -8.86
N ALA A 147 14.34 7.18 -9.64
CA ALA A 147 14.88 8.34 -10.33
C ALA A 147 15.39 9.39 -9.32
N HIS A 148 14.59 9.72 -8.30
CA HIS A 148 14.99 10.59 -7.19
C HIS A 148 16.31 10.14 -6.57
N ARG A 149 16.39 8.87 -6.15
CA ARG A 149 17.62 8.32 -5.54
C ARG A 149 18.83 8.44 -6.47
N PHE A 150 18.65 8.18 -7.77
CA PHE A 150 19.73 8.34 -8.75
C PHE A 150 20.21 9.79 -8.83
N LEU A 151 19.28 10.73 -8.95
CA LEU A 151 19.60 12.15 -9.06
C LEU A 151 20.28 12.67 -7.79
N THR A 152 19.76 12.34 -6.61
CA THR A 152 20.35 12.78 -5.33
C THR A 152 21.75 12.21 -5.11
N VAL A 153 22.00 10.95 -5.50
CA VAL A 153 23.34 10.34 -5.37
C VAL A 153 24.34 11.01 -6.33
N GLN A 154 23.91 11.32 -7.56
CA GLN A 154 24.81 11.83 -8.59
C GLN A 154 25.05 13.35 -8.46
N PHE A 155 24.05 14.09 -8.00
CA PHE A 155 24.00 15.55 -8.12
C PHE A 155 23.64 16.28 -6.82
N GLY A 156 23.22 15.57 -5.77
CA GLY A 156 22.56 16.20 -4.63
C GLY A 156 21.29 16.93 -5.11
N ASP A 157 21.20 18.22 -4.82
CA ASP A 157 20.08 19.07 -5.25
C ASP A 157 20.36 19.83 -6.57
N ASP A 158 21.59 19.75 -7.11
CA ASP A 158 22.02 20.52 -8.29
C ASP A 158 21.96 19.70 -9.60
N VAL A 159 20.76 19.61 -10.18
CA VAL A 159 20.55 18.91 -11.46
C VAL A 159 20.97 19.70 -12.70
N SER A 160 21.65 20.85 -12.55
CA SER A 160 22.11 21.65 -13.70
C SER A 160 23.08 20.91 -14.63
N LYS A 161 23.76 19.89 -14.10
CA LYS A 161 24.79 19.10 -14.80
C LYS A 161 24.27 17.81 -15.43
N ILE A 162 22.95 17.65 -15.58
CA ILE A 162 22.35 16.42 -16.10
C ILE A 162 22.83 16.06 -17.51
N GLU A 163 23.15 17.07 -18.33
CA GLU A 163 23.71 16.92 -19.67
C GLU A 163 25.12 16.30 -19.68
N LEU A 164 25.83 16.36 -18.55
CA LEU A 164 27.18 15.80 -18.39
C LEU A 164 27.15 14.32 -17.97
N LEU A 165 25.97 13.71 -17.80
CA LEU A 165 25.85 12.30 -17.41
C LEU A 165 26.56 11.39 -18.41
N ARG A 166 27.43 10.52 -17.87
CA ARG A 166 28.16 9.51 -18.64
C ARG A 166 27.69 8.12 -18.29
N VAL A 167 27.99 7.17 -19.16
CA VAL A 167 27.75 5.73 -18.94
C VAL A 167 28.43 5.22 -17.65
N GLY A 168 29.59 5.79 -17.30
CA GLY A 168 30.31 5.46 -16.07
C GLY A 168 29.51 5.76 -14.80
N ASP A 169 28.80 6.90 -14.75
CA ASP A 169 27.96 7.31 -13.61
C ASP A 169 26.80 6.33 -13.38
N VAL A 170 26.14 5.94 -14.48
CA VAL A 170 25.07 4.96 -14.47
C VAL A 170 25.56 3.60 -13.96
N THR A 171 26.74 3.18 -14.42
CA THR A 171 27.34 1.90 -14.03
C THR A 171 27.70 1.89 -12.55
N GLN A 172 28.33 2.96 -12.04
CA GLN A 172 28.66 3.10 -10.62
C GLN A 172 27.40 3.08 -9.75
N PHE A 173 26.33 3.77 -10.15
CA PHE A 173 25.08 3.74 -9.40
C PHE A 173 24.50 2.32 -9.29
N ILE A 174 24.49 1.56 -10.38
CA ILE A 174 23.99 0.18 -10.37
C ILE A 174 24.80 -0.69 -9.40
N LEU A 175 26.13 -0.63 -9.49
CA LEU A 175 27.03 -1.41 -8.65
C LEU A 175 26.85 -1.10 -7.17
N ASN A 176 26.74 0.19 -6.81
CA ASN A 176 26.66 0.62 -5.43
C ASN A 176 25.28 0.43 -4.80
N HIS A 177 24.20 0.58 -5.58
CA HIS A 177 22.85 0.67 -5.04
C HIS A 177 21.89 -0.43 -5.47
N LEU A 178 22.13 -1.11 -6.59
CA LEU A 178 21.22 -2.13 -7.11
C LEU A 178 21.77 -3.55 -6.98
N CYS A 179 23.08 -3.77 -7.06
CA CYS A 179 23.68 -5.12 -6.97
C CYS A 179 23.48 -5.81 -5.61
N ASN A 180 23.33 -5.05 -4.53
CA ASN A 180 23.06 -5.59 -3.18
C ASN A 180 21.58 -5.87 -2.90
N LEU A 181 20.70 -5.59 -3.87
CA LEU A 181 19.26 -5.83 -3.75
C LEU A 181 18.90 -7.19 -4.32
N SER A 182 17.71 -7.71 -3.96
CA SER A 182 17.19 -8.92 -4.61
C SER A 182 17.11 -8.73 -6.13
N PRO A 183 17.29 -9.78 -6.95
CA PRO A 183 17.27 -9.68 -8.42
C PRO A 183 16.01 -9.00 -8.96
N LYS A 184 14.85 -9.27 -8.34
CA LYS A 184 13.57 -8.65 -8.71
C LYS A 184 13.54 -7.15 -8.41
N THR A 185 14.06 -6.74 -7.26
CA THR A 185 14.16 -5.32 -6.89
C THR A 185 15.16 -4.59 -7.79
N ALA A 186 16.31 -5.20 -8.08
CA ALA A 186 17.30 -4.66 -9.00
C ALA A 186 16.72 -4.50 -10.41
N GLN A 187 15.98 -5.51 -10.90
CA GLN A 187 15.31 -5.45 -12.20
C GLN A 187 14.30 -4.31 -12.28
N LEU A 188 13.52 -4.08 -11.21
CA LEU A 188 12.61 -2.93 -11.12
C LEU A 188 13.38 -1.61 -11.18
N GLY A 189 14.45 -1.49 -10.39
CA GLY A 189 15.31 -0.30 -10.38
C GLY A 189 15.89 0.01 -11.76
N VAL A 190 16.47 -0.98 -12.41
CA VAL A 190 16.99 -0.85 -13.78
C VAL A 190 15.89 -0.51 -14.79
N THR A 191 14.69 -1.08 -14.65
CA THR A 191 13.56 -0.76 -15.54
C THR A 191 13.07 0.68 -15.36
N ALA A 192 13.01 1.16 -14.12
CA ALA A 192 12.66 2.53 -13.79
C ALA A 192 13.69 3.51 -14.36
N LEU A 193 14.99 3.25 -14.15
CA LEU A 193 16.08 4.05 -14.73
C LEU A 193 16.04 4.05 -16.26
N ARG A 194 15.72 2.91 -16.89
CA ARG A 194 15.58 2.82 -18.34
C ARG A 194 14.47 3.72 -18.86
N CYS A 195 13.33 3.78 -18.15
CA CYS A 195 12.26 4.72 -18.50
C CYS A 195 12.68 6.17 -18.26
N PHE A 196 13.38 6.43 -17.16
CA PHE A 196 13.86 7.77 -16.81
C PHE A 196 14.86 8.34 -17.82
N PHE A 197 15.88 7.58 -18.22
CA PHE A 197 16.86 8.05 -19.22
C PHE A 197 16.23 8.25 -20.60
N ARG A 198 15.26 7.41 -21.00
CA ARG A 198 14.49 7.64 -22.23
C ARG A 198 13.70 8.93 -22.16
N PHE A 199 13.08 9.22 -21.02
CA PHE A 199 12.39 10.49 -20.79
C PHE A 199 13.37 11.67 -20.94
N LEU A 200 14.52 11.64 -20.27
CA LEU A 200 15.52 12.71 -20.37
C LEU A 200 16.01 12.93 -21.79
N TYR A 201 16.28 11.85 -22.53
CA TYR A 201 16.66 11.91 -23.93
C TYR A 201 15.55 12.51 -24.81
N GLN A 202 14.30 12.06 -24.64
CA GLN A 202 13.14 12.59 -25.38
C GLN A 202 12.86 14.07 -25.10
N ARG A 203 13.16 14.53 -23.88
CA ARG A 203 13.07 15.96 -23.51
C ARG A 203 14.30 16.78 -23.91
N GLY A 204 15.28 16.18 -24.61
CA GLY A 204 16.50 16.86 -25.05
C GLY A 204 17.48 17.21 -23.94
N LYS A 205 17.30 16.67 -22.72
CA LYS A 205 18.21 16.88 -21.58
C LYS A 205 19.47 16.01 -21.65
N LEU A 206 19.46 14.97 -22.48
CA LEU A 206 20.61 14.12 -22.78
C LEU A 206 20.85 14.08 -24.29
N VAL A 207 22.12 14.16 -24.68
CA VAL A 207 22.55 14.00 -26.09
C VAL A 207 22.55 12.53 -26.52
N THR A 208 22.78 11.61 -25.57
CA THR A 208 22.88 10.16 -25.82
C THR A 208 21.83 9.43 -24.99
N ASP A 209 21.17 8.43 -25.58
CA ASP A 209 20.23 7.57 -24.85
C ASP A 209 20.98 6.61 -23.90
N LEU A 210 21.14 7.04 -22.64
CA LEU A 210 21.76 6.23 -21.58
C LEU A 210 20.94 4.99 -21.20
N ALA A 211 19.69 4.88 -21.64
CA ALA A 211 18.84 3.72 -21.37
C ALA A 211 19.41 2.43 -21.99
N ALA A 212 20.16 2.56 -23.09
CA ALA A 212 20.84 1.44 -23.77
C ALA A 212 22.05 0.92 -22.98
N ALA A 213 22.65 1.75 -22.12
CA ALA A 213 23.80 1.38 -21.30
C ALA A 213 23.41 0.55 -20.05
N LEU A 214 22.12 0.50 -19.73
CA LEU A 214 21.62 -0.25 -18.57
C LEU A 214 21.64 -1.76 -18.84
N PRO A 215 22.35 -2.56 -18.01
CA PRO A 215 22.43 -4.00 -18.21
C PRO A 215 21.07 -4.67 -18.04
N THR A 216 20.94 -5.87 -18.58
CA THR A 216 19.82 -6.74 -18.25
C THR A 216 20.11 -7.43 -16.94
N VAL A 217 19.24 -7.25 -15.94
CA VAL A 217 19.36 -7.97 -14.67
C VAL A 217 18.95 -9.42 -14.91
N ALA A 218 19.85 -10.35 -14.54
CA ALA A 218 19.60 -11.79 -14.64
C ALA A 218 18.50 -12.20 -13.64
N ASN A 219 17.25 -12.10 -14.07
CA ASN A 219 16.08 -12.63 -13.39
C ASN A 219 15.30 -13.48 -14.40
N TRP A 220 15.83 -14.67 -14.65
CA TRP A 220 15.30 -15.56 -15.67
C TRP A 220 13.86 -15.96 -15.33
N ARG A 221 12.99 -15.86 -16.34
CA ARG A 221 11.61 -16.28 -16.19
C ARG A 221 11.58 -17.76 -15.84
N LEU A 222 10.69 -18.15 -14.94
CA LEU A 222 10.62 -19.55 -14.47
C LEU A 222 11.95 -19.99 -13.84
N SER A 223 12.62 -19.17 -13.04
CA SER A 223 13.80 -19.60 -12.25
C SER A 223 13.42 -20.26 -10.92
N GLU A 224 12.28 -19.88 -10.35
CA GLU A 224 11.80 -20.38 -9.06
C GLU A 224 10.58 -21.31 -9.22
N LEU A 225 10.26 -22.02 -8.13
CA LEU A 225 9.02 -22.76 -7.96
C LEU A 225 7.97 -21.88 -7.25
N PRO A 226 6.67 -21.99 -7.62
CA PRO A 226 5.60 -21.37 -6.84
C PRO A 226 5.65 -21.82 -5.39
N LYS A 227 5.63 -20.85 -4.47
CA LYS A 227 5.56 -21.11 -3.02
C LYS A 227 4.10 -21.26 -2.63
N PHE A 228 3.72 -22.41 -2.08
CA PHE A 228 2.37 -22.73 -1.64
C PHE A 228 2.40 -23.46 -0.28
N ILE A 229 1.23 -23.61 0.33
CA ILE A 229 0.99 -24.43 1.52
C ILE A 229 -0.04 -25.52 1.20
N ALA A 230 0.00 -26.63 1.93
CA ALA A 230 -0.88 -27.77 1.72
C ALA A 230 -2.35 -27.41 2.02
N PRO A 231 -3.34 -28.10 1.41
CA PRO A 231 -4.76 -27.83 1.67
C PRO A 231 -5.14 -27.84 3.15
N GLN A 232 -4.56 -28.76 3.93
CA GLN A 232 -4.79 -28.88 5.37
C GLN A 232 -4.25 -27.64 6.13
N GLU A 233 -3.09 -27.12 5.72
CA GLU A 233 -2.51 -25.90 6.29
C GLU A 233 -3.35 -24.67 5.95
N VAL A 234 -3.94 -24.62 4.75
CA VAL A 234 -4.89 -23.55 4.37
C VAL A 234 -6.11 -23.58 5.29
N GLU A 235 -6.71 -24.75 5.53
CA GLU A 235 -7.85 -24.86 6.44
C GLU A 235 -7.46 -24.53 7.89
N HIS A 236 -6.28 -24.98 8.36
CA HIS A 236 -5.75 -24.62 9.68
C HIS A 236 -5.56 -23.11 9.83
N LEU A 237 -4.99 -22.45 8.80
CA LEU A 237 -4.83 -20.99 8.75
C LEU A 237 -6.18 -20.28 8.88
N LEU A 238 -7.20 -20.73 8.15
CA LEU A 238 -8.55 -20.17 8.21
C LEU A 238 -9.18 -20.38 9.59
N GLN A 239 -9.06 -21.57 10.17
CA GLN A 239 -9.60 -21.92 11.49
C GLN A 239 -8.89 -21.19 12.65
N SER A 240 -7.64 -20.75 12.48
CA SER A 240 -6.91 -19.95 13.47
C SER A 240 -7.54 -18.57 13.75
N CYS A 241 -8.51 -18.14 12.94
CA CYS A 241 -9.20 -16.87 13.14
C CYS A 241 -10.37 -17.02 14.12
N ASN A 242 -10.23 -16.43 15.30
CA ASN A 242 -11.29 -16.36 16.31
C ASN A 242 -12.45 -15.46 15.83
N GLN A 243 -13.54 -16.08 15.41
CA GLN A 243 -14.70 -15.36 14.88
C GLN A 243 -15.49 -14.56 15.94
N ASN A 244 -15.13 -14.60 17.22
CA ASN A 244 -15.70 -13.70 18.25
C ASN A 244 -14.95 -12.36 18.33
N CYS A 245 -13.76 -12.26 17.73
CA CYS A 245 -13.01 -11.01 17.64
C CYS A 245 -13.36 -10.27 16.33
N LEU A 246 -13.82 -9.02 16.41
CA LEU A 246 -14.20 -8.23 15.24
C LEU A 246 -13.10 -8.14 14.18
N SER A 247 -11.84 -8.01 14.63
CA SER A 247 -10.68 -7.99 13.73
C SER A 247 -10.44 -9.29 13.01
N GLN A 248 -10.70 -10.40 13.67
CA GLN A 248 -10.47 -11.71 13.09
C GLN A 248 -11.66 -12.17 12.24
N GLN A 249 -12.88 -11.67 12.47
CA GLN A 249 -13.99 -11.82 11.51
C GLN A 249 -13.66 -11.19 10.16
N ARG A 250 -13.13 -9.95 10.18
CA ARG A 250 -12.68 -9.27 8.97
C ARG A 250 -11.54 -10.03 8.30
N ASP A 251 -10.53 -10.41 9.08
CA ASP A 251 -9.36 -11.10 8.57
C ASP A 251 -9.74 -12.46 7.97
N TYR A 252 -10.65 -13.21 8.60
CA TYR A 252 -11.19 -14.48 8.09
C TYR A 252 -11.86 -14.32 6.73
N ALA A 253 -12.77 -13.35 6.58
CA ALA A 253 -13.43 -13.07 5.31
C ALA A 253 -12.44 -12.67 4.19
N VAL A 254 -11.42 -11.87 4.53
CA VAL A 254 -10.32 -11.54 3.61
C VAL A 254 -9.57 -12.79 3.17
N LEU A 255 -9.18 -13.65 4.11
CA LEU A 255 -8.42 -14.87 3.82
C LEU A 255 -9.24 -15.87 3.00
N LEU A 256 -10.54 -15.99 3.25
CA LEU A 256 -11.45 -16.83 2.45
C LEU A 256 -11.52 -16.37 0.99
N LEU A 257 -11.62 -15.06 0.73
CA LEU A 257 -11.58 -14.54 -0.64
C LEU A 257 -10.26 -14.87 -1.35
N LEU A 258 -9.13 -14.80 -0.65
CA LEU A 258 -7.83 -15.19 -1.20
C LEU A 258 -7.74 -16.70 -1.47
N ALA A 259 -8.21 -17.53 -0.54
CA ALA A 259 -8.09 -18.99 -0.59
C ALA A 259 -9.08 -19.65 -1.55
N ARG A 260 -10.33 -19.18 -1.60
CA ARG A 260 -11.42 -19.79 -2.39
C ARG A 260 -11.51 -19.21 -3.80
N LEU A 261 -11.33 -17.90 -3.95
CA LEU A 261 -11.48 -17.19 -5.22
C LEU A 261 -10.14 -16.77 -5.84
N GLY A 262 -9.02 -17.00 -5.14
CA GLY A 262 -7.69 -16.65 -5.65
C GLY A 262 -7.51 -15.16 -5.87
N LEU A 263 -8.23 -14.29 -5.16
CA LEU A 263 -8.14 -12.84 -5.40
C LEU A 263 -6.73 -12.30 -5.14
N ARG A 264 -6.33 -11.27 -5.88
CA ARG A 264 -5.09 -10.52 -5.57
C ARG A 264 -5.35 -9.60 -4.38
N ALA A 265 -4.34 -9.33 -3.55
CA ALA A 265 -4.47 -8.39 -2.43
C ALA A 265 -5.00 -7.01 -2.86
N GLY A 266 -4.53 -6.51 -4.01
CA GLY A 266 -5.04 -5.26 -4.59
C GLY A 266 -6.52 -5.34 -4.95
N GLU A 267 -7.00 -6.46 -5.48
CA GLU A 267 -8.43 -6.65 -5.80
C GLU A 267 -9.28 -6.59 -4.52
N VAL A 268 -8.85 -7.30 -3.46
CA VAL A 268 -9.55 -7.31 -2.16
C VAL A 268 -9.62 -5.91 -1.55
N VAL A 269 -8.53 -5.14 -1.62
CA VAL A 269 -8.49 -3.75 -1.11
C VAL A 269 -9.49 -2.85 -1.82
N HIS A 270 -9.72 -3.08 -3.11
CA HIS A 270 -10.57 -2.22 -3.94
C HIS A 270 -12.03 -2.67 -4.03
N LEU A 271 -12.39 -3.85 -3.50
CA LEU A 271 -13.78 -4.29 -3.44
C LEU A 271 -14.66 -3.27 -2.70
N ASN A 272 -15.82 -2.98 -3.28
CA ASN A 272 -16.89 -2.19 -2.69
C ASN A 272 -18.07 -3.07 -2.33
N LEU A 273 -18.94 -2.54 -1.49
CA LEU A 273 -20.21 -3.18 -1.12
C LEU A 273 -21.09 -3.43 -2.36
N ASP A 274 -21.03 -2.53 -3.35
CA ASP A 274 -21.80 -2.58 -4.59
C ASP A 274 -21.29 -3.63 -5.58
N ASP A 275 -20.10 -4.20 -5.33
CA ASP A 275 -19.53 -5.24 -6.18
C ASP A 275 -20.13 -6.64 -5.89
N ILE A 276 -20.95 -6.78 -4.82
CA ILE A 276 -21.60 -8.03 -4.44
C ILE A 276 -23.07 -8.04 -4.87
N ASN A 277 -23.43 -8.97 -5.76
CA ASN A 277 -24.82 -9.25 -6.09
C ASN A 277 -25.32 -10.45 -5.27
N TRP A 278 -25.95 -10.16 -4.14
CA TRP A 278 -26.50 -11.18 -3.24
C TRP A 278 -27.63 -12.01 -3.86
N ARG A 279 -28.40 -11.44 -4.79
CA ARG A 279 -29.53 -12.14 -5.43
C ARG A 279 -29.05 -13.21 -6.40
N THR A 280 -28.01 -12.91 -7.17
CA THR A 280 -27.45 -13.84 -8.16
C THR A 280 -26.27 -14.64 -7.63
N GLY A 281 -25.77 -14.35 -6.42
CA GLY A 281 -24.57 -14.98 -5.86
C GLY A 281 -23.32 -14.69 -6.69
N LEU A 282 -23.16 -13.45 -7.19
CA LEU A 282 -22.01 -13.06 -8.01
C LEU A 282 -21.20 -11.95 -7.34
N LEU A 283 -19.88 -12.00 -7.53
CA LEU A 283 -18.92 -10.99 -7.10
C LEU A 283 -18.24 -10.38 -8.33
N ASN A 284 -18.39 -9.07 -8.51
CA ASN A 284 -17.66 -8.30 -9.51
C ASN A 284 -16.26 -8.00 -8.99
N VAL A 285 -15.21 -8.39 -9.70
CA VAL A 285 -13.83 -8.10 -9.30
C VAL A 285 -13.13 -7.28 -10.37
N ARG A 286 -12.58 -6.14 -9.94
CA ARG A 286 -11.84 -5.22 -10.81
C ARG A 286 -10.36 -5.58 -10.80
N GLY A 287 -9.89 -6.11 -11.93
CA GLY A 287 -8.51 -6.50 -12.14
C GLY A 287 -7.64 -5.37 -12.70
N LYS A 288 -6.40 -5.72 -13.08
CA LYS A 288 -5.46 -4.77 -13.70
C LYS A 288 -6.03 -4.24 -15.02
N GLY A 289 -6.01 -2.92 -15.20
CA GLY A 289 -6.50 -2.24 -16.41
C GLY A 289 -8.00 -2.05 -16.44
N GLU A 290 -8.65 -1.86 -15.28
CA GLU A 290 -10.10 -1.61 -15.11
C GLU A 290 -11.03 -2.71 -15.68
N ARG A 291 -10.48 -3.89 -15.99
CA ARG A 291 -11.29 -5.04 -16.40
C ARG A 291 -12.10 -5.57 -15.23
N ILE A 292 -13.39 -5.83 -15.47
CA ILE A 292 -14.30 -6.43 -14.50
C ILE A 292 -14.51 -7.89 -14.88
N ASP A 293 -14.21 -8.81 -13.97
CA ASP A 293 -14.55 -10.22 -14.09
C ASP A 293 -15.62 -10.58 -13.06
N GLN A 294 -16.56 -11.43 -13.43
CA GLN A 294 -17.61 -11.95 -12.54
C GLN A 294 -17.22 -13.33 -12.02
N LEU A 295 -17.22 -13.47 -10.70
CA LEU A 295 -16.98 -14.75 -10.03
C LEU A 295 -18.22 -15.20 -9.28
N PRO A 296 -18.49 -16.51 -9.19
CA PRO A 296 -19.47 -17.00 -8.24
C PRO A 296 -19.06 -16.61 -6.83
N LEU A 297 -20.03 -16.42 -5.95
CA LEU A 297 -19.85 -16.20 -4.52
C LEU A 297 -20.16 -17.52 -3.79
N PRO A 298 -19.14 -18.32 -3.43
CA PRO A 298 -19.33 -19.55 -2.66
C PRO A 298 -20.05 -19.27 -1.33
N MET A 299 -20.81 -20.25 -0.86
CA MET A 299 -21.64 -20.11 0.34
C MET A 299 -20.80 -19.74 1.58
N ASP A 300 -19.67 -20.41 1.79
CA ASP A 300 -18.75 -20.15 2.91
C ASP A 300 -18.17 -18.72 2.86
N VAL A 301 -17.81 -18.24 1.68
CA VAL A 301 -17.37 -16.86 1.45
C VAL A 301 -18.51 -15.87 1.74
N GLY A 302 -19.71 -16.14 1.24
CA GLY A 302 -20.90 -15.32 1.45
C GLY A 302 -21.25 -15.20 2.94
N GLU A 303 -21.27 -16.30 3.67
CA GLU A 303 -21.52 -16.34 5.12
C GLU A 303 -20.49 -15.53 5.91
N ALA A 304 -19.20 -15.70 5.59
CA ALA A 304 -18.13 -14.94 6.23
C ALA A 304 -18.26 -13.43 5.98
N LEU A 305 -18.60 -13.04 4.75
CA LEU A 305 -18.87 -11.65 4.40
C LEU A 305 -20.08 -11.11 5.16
N VAL A 306 -21.19 -11.84 5.22
CA VAL A 306 -22.39 -11.42 5.96
C VAL A 306 -22.07 -11.23 7.45
N ARG A 307 -21.35 -12.18 8.06
CA ARG A 307 -20.93 -12.08 9.47
C ARG A 307 -20.06 -10.84 9.71
N TYR A 308 -19.09 -10.59 8.84
CA TYR A 308 -18.28 -9.37 8.92
C TYR A 308 -19.13 -8.11 8.75
N LEU A 309 -19.99 -8.05 7.73
CA LEU A 309 -20.81 -6.87 7.43
C LEU A 309 -21.81 -6.53 8.55
N ARG A 310 -22.36 -7.53 9.23
CA ARG A 310 -23.32 -7.34 10.33
C ARG A 310 -22.66 -7.01 11.66
N ASN A 311 -21.53 -7.65 11.96
CA ASN A 311 -20.96 -7.62 13.32
C ASN A 311 -19.57 -6.96 13.37
N GLY A 312 -18.71 -7.24 12.39
CA GLY A 312 -17.30 -6.84 12.40
C GLY A 312 -17.02 -5.49 11.75
N ARG A 313 -17.91 -5.00 10.89
CA ARG A 313 -17.76 -3.75 10.16
C ARG A 313 -18.29 -2.59 11.01
N PRO A 314 -17.48 -1.56 11.31
CA PRO A 314 -17.93 -0.40 12.10
C PRO A 314 -19.13 0.30 11.45
N ASN A 315 -20.23 0.45 12.17
CA ASN A 315 -21.47 1.08 11.66
C ASN A 315 -21.31 2.57 11.35
N SER A 316 -20.33 3.24 11.96
CA SER A 316 -20.05 4.67 11.77
C SER A 316 -19.24 4.99 10.51
N THR A 317 -18.78 3.98 9.76
CA THR A 317 -18.05 4.24 8.52
C THR A 317 -18.96 4.75 7.41
N THR A 318 -18.52 5.79 6.72
CA THR A 318 -19.14 6.30 5.48
C THR A 318 -18.54 5.68 4.22
N SER A 319 -17.48 4.87 4.34
CA SER A 319 -16.80 4.29 3.19
C SER A 319 -17.67 3.23 2.50
N ARG A 320 -17.68 3.21 1.16
CA ARG A 320 -18.28 2.12 0.36
C ARG A 320 -17.37 0.92 0.16
N ARG A 321 -16.12 1.00 0.61
CA ARG A 321 -15.19 -0.14 0.58
C ARG A 321 -15.77 -1.28 1.41
N LEU A 322 -15.66 -2.49 0.86
CA LEU A 322 -16.14 -3.71 1.50
C LEU A 322 -15.42 -3.87 2.84
N PHE A 323 -14.09 -3.90 2.81
CA PHE A 323 -13.25 -3.97 3.99
C PHE A 323 -12.74 -2.61 4.43
N VAL A 324 -12.86 -2.35 5.74
CA VAL A 324 -12.38 -1.12 6.37
C VAL A 324 -11.42 -1.41 7.53
N ARG A 325 -10.68 -0.38 7.91
CA ARG A 325 -9.86 -0.38 9.12
C ARG A 325 -10.76 -0.46 10.35
N LEU A 326 -10.26 -1.08 11.41
CA LEU A 326 -10.93 -1.18 12.72
C LEU A 326 -10.42 -0.16 13.73
N ARG A 327 -9.55 0.75 13.28
CA ARG A 327 -9.14 1.93 14.02
C ARG A 327 -9.55 3.13 13.20
N ALA A 328 -10.09 4.14 13.88
CA ALA A 328 -10.46 5.39 13.25
C ALA A 328 -9.24 6.05 12.55
N PRO A 329 -9.44 6.69 11.39
CA PRO A 329 -10.72 6.82 10.70
C PRO A 329 -11.11 5.49 10.04
N TYR A 330 -12.39 5.11 10.16
CA TYR A 330 -12.90 3.81 9.68
C TYR A 330 -13.05 3.80 8.15
N ILE A 331 -11.97 4.00 7.41
CA ILE A 331 -11.94 4.01 5.95
C ILE A 331 -11.37 2.71 5.40
N GLY A 332 -11.43 2.53 4.08
CA GLY A 332 -10.78 1.41 3.38
C GLY A 332 -9.28 1.30 3.67
N PHE A 333 -8.70 0.17 3.29
CA PHE A 333 -7.26 0.00 3.33
C PHE A 333 -6.57 0.97 2.34
N ALA A 334 -5.40 1.49 2.72
CA ALA A 334 -4.64 2.37 1.83
C ALA A 334 -3.90 1.59 0.73
N SER A 335 -3.51 0.34 0.99
CA SER A 335 -2.73 -0.46 0.07
C SER A 335 -2.90 -1.95 0.35
N SER A 336 -2.45 -2.77 -0.61
CA SER A 336 -2.39 -4.24 -0.51
C SER A 336 -1.54 -4.73 0.66
N VAL A 337 -0.61 -3.91 1.17
CA VAL A 337 0.21 -4.22 2.35
C VAL A 337 -0.66 -4.54 3.56
N ALA A 338 -1.85 -3.93 3.68
CA ALA A 338 -2.78 -4.26 4.75
C ALA A 338 -3.23 -5.73 4.71
N ILE A 339 -3.40 -6.29 3.52
CA ILE A 339 -3.75 -7.70 3.31
C ILE A 339 -2.56 -8.60 3.64
N ASP A 340 -1.34 -8.21 3.26
CA ASP A 340 -0.13 -8.93 3.65
C ASP A 340 0.07 -8.93 5.17
N CYS A 341 -0.23 -7.83 5.86
CA CYS A 341 -0.25 -7.79 7.33
C CYS A 341 -1.35 -8.67 7.95
N ILE A 342 -2.49 -8.84 7.28
CA ILE A 342 -3.52 -9.79 7.71
C ILE A 342 -2.99 -11.22 7.56
N MET A 343 -2.44 -11.55 6.40
CA MET A 343 -1.83 -12.84 6.09
C MET A 343 -0.73 -13.19 7.11
N HIS A 344 0.21 -12.28 7.35
CA HIS A 344 1.31 -12.53 8.28
C HIS A 344 0.82 -12.80 9.70
N ARG A 345 -0.13 -12.01 10.20
CA ARG A 345 -0.70 -12.24 11.54
C ARG A 345 -1.44 -13.57 11.60
N ALA A 346 -2.10 -13.99 10.51
CA ALA A 346 -2.79 -15.28 10.45
C ALA A 346 -1.80 -16.44 10.48
N LEU A 347 -0.72 -16.36 9.69
CA LEU A 347 0.36 -17.35 9.72
C LEU A 347 0.97 -17.49 11.12
N GLN A 348 1.19 -16.37 11.82
CA GLN A 348 1.69 -16.38 13.20
C GLN A 348 0.71 -17.06 14.16
N ARG A 349 -0.60 -16.80 14.05
CA ARG A 349 -1.61 -17.45 14.90
C ARG A 349 -1.76 -18.94 14.61
N ALA A 350 -1.56 -19.33 13.36
CA ALA A 350 -1.61 -20.72 12.92
C ALA A 350 -0.28 -21.46 13.11
N GLU A 351 0.75 -20.79 13.63
CA GLU A 351 2.09 -21.34 13.83
C GLU A 351 2.72 -21.92 12.54
N LEU A 352 2.41 -21.29 11.40
CA LEU A 352 2.93 -21.67 10.09
C LEU A 352 4.07 -20.74 9.66
N ASP A 353 5.18 -21.32 9.18
CA ASP A 353 6.35 -20.57 8.67
C ASP A 353 6.69 -20.90 7.20
N PRO A 354 5.79 -20.58 6.25
CA PRO A 354 6.06 -20.84 4.85
C PRO A 354 7.14 -19.90 4.28
N PRO A 355 7.80 -20.29 3.18
CA PRO A 355 8.87 -19.50 2.55
C PRO A 355 8.40 -18.18 1.91
N HIS A 356 7.08 -17.94 1.86
CA HIS A 356 6.47 -16.68 1.47
C HIS A 356 5.26 -16.37 2.37
N LYS A 357 5.16 -15.14 2.85
CA LYS A 357 4.14 -14.75 3.86
C LYS A 357 3.11 -13.73 3.35
N GLY A 358 3.09 -13.47 2.04
CA GLY A 358 2.17 -12.52 1.40
C GLY A 358 0.91 -13.19 0.85
N ALA A 359 -0.06 -12.38 0.43
CA ALA A 359 -1.35 -12.84 -0.09
C ALA A 359 -1.25 -13.78 -1.30
N HIS A 360 -0.16 -13.68 -2.07
CA HIS A 360 0.09 -14.57 -3.20
C HIS A 360 0.26 -16.04 -2.79
N LEU A 361 0.62 -16.33 -1.53
CA LEU A 361 0.74 -17.70 -1.02
C LEU A 361 -0.56 -18.48 -1.22
N LEU A 362 -1.70 -17.92 -0.80
CA LEU A 362 -3.01 -18.59 -0.91
C LEU A 362 -3.45 -18.74 -2.37
N ARG A 363 -3.12 -17.75 -3.21
CA ARG A 363 -3.40 -17.83 -4.64
C ARG A 363 -2.61 -18.94 -5.33
N HIS A 364 -1.32 -19.10 -5.00
CA HIS A 364 -0.53 -20.23 -5.50
C HIS A 364 -1.04 -21.56 -4.93
N SER A 365 -1.43 -21.60 -3.66
CA SER A 365 -2.01 -22.80 -3.04
C SER A 365 -3.31 -23.25 -3.71
N LEU A 366 -4.19 -22.33 -4.08
CA LEU A 366 -5.40 -22.64 -4.84
C LEU A 366 -5.05 -23.21 -6.22
N ALA A 367 -4.12 -22.58 -6.93
CA ALA A 367 -3.69 -23.01 -8.26
C ALA A 367 -3.09 -24.42 -8.24
N THR A 368 -2.18 -24.68 -7.31
CA THR A 368 -1.55 -25.99 -7.13
C THR A 368 -2.60 -27.04 -6.74
N ARG A 369 -3.55 -26.71 -5.87
CA ARG A 369 -4.66 -27.62 -5.52
C ARG A 369 -5.52 -27.96 -6.74
N MET A 370 -5.84 -26.98 -7.59
CA MET A 370 -6.59 -27.23 -8.82
C MET A 370 -5.82 -28.15 -9.76
N LEU A 371 -4.52 -27.91 -9.93
CA LEU A 371 -3.65 -28.73 -10.77
C LEU A 371 -3.60 -30.18 -10.28
N HIS A 372 -3.38 -30.39 -8.97
CA HIS A 372 -3.37 -31.73 -8.36
C HIS A 372 -4.72 -32.44 -8.47
N ASN A 373 -5.82 -31.69 -8.59
CA ASN A 373 -7.16 -32.24 -8.82
C ASN A 373 -7.47 -32.44 -10.32
N GLY A 374 -6.48 -32.32 -11.20
CA GLY A 374 -6.61 -32.58 -12.64
C GLY A 374 -7.07 -31.39 -13.48
N ALA A 375 -7.13 -30.17 -12.93
CA ALA A 375 -7.46 -29.00 -13.72
C ALA A 375 -6.31 -28.65 -14.68
N SER A 376 -6.65 -28.32 -15.92
CA SER A 376 -5.72 -27.83 -16.92
C SER A 376 -5.16 -26.45 -16.58
N LEU A 377 -3.99 -26.11 -17.14
CA LEU A 377 -3.43 -24.76 -17.02
C LEU A 377 -4.36 -23.68 -17.62
N ALA A 378 -5.21 -24.05 -18.58
CA ALA A 378 -6.22 -23.14 -19.14
C ALA A 378 -7.30 -22.81 -18.09
N GLU A 379 -7.83 -23.81 -17.41
CA GLU A 379 -8.84 -23.65 -16.34
C GLU A 379 -8.27 -22.87 -15.15
N ILE A 380 -7.03 -23.18 -14.74
CA ILE A 380 -6.32 -22.43 -13.70
C ILE A 380 -6.14 -20.97 -14.13
N GLY A 381 -5.75 -20.73 -15.39
CA GLY A 381 -5.59 -19.40 -15.95
C GLY A 381 -6.90 -18.60 -15.94
N GLN A 382 -8.02 -19.24 -16.28
CA GLN A 382 -9.35 -18.64 -16.24
C GLN A 382 -9.78 -18.33 -14.81
N MET A 383 -9.69 -19.30 -13.89
CA MET A 383 -10.06 -19.13 -12.47
C MET A 383 -9.26 -18.01 -11.80
N LEU A 384 -7.95 -17.99 -12.03
CA LEU A 384 -7.06 -16.98 -11.48
C LEU A 384 -7.12 -15.66 -12.26
N ARG A 385 -7.79 -15.60 -13.41
CA ARG A 385 -7.89 -14.42 -14.27
C ARG A 385 -6.50 -13.94 -14.69
N HIS A 386 -5.77 -14.83 -15.34
CA HIS A 386 -4.51 -14.54 -16.01
C HIS A 386 -4.77 -14.01 -17.41
N ARG A 387 -4.14 -12.87 -17.73
CA ARG A 387 -4.26 -12.26 -19.06
C ARG A 387 -3.46 -13.03 -20.11
N LEU A 388 -2.29 -13.54 -19.72
CA LEU A 388 -1.39 -14.28 -20.60
C LEU A 388 -1.28 -15.70 -20.06
N THR A 389 -1.42 -16.68 -20.94
CA THR A 389 -1.21 -18.12 -20.66
C THR A 389 0.15 -18.37 -19.99
N GLN A 390 1.15 -17.61 -20.46
CA GLN A 390 2.48 -17.46 -19.93
C GLN A 390 2.56 -17.22 -18.41
N THR A 391 1.56 -16.56 -17.81
CA THR A 391 1.53 -16.33 -16.36
C THR A 391 1.17 -17.62 -15.60
N THR A 392 0.46 -18.55 -16.23
CA THR A 392 0.04 -19.83 -15.63
C THR A 392 1.10 -20.92 -15.78
N GLU A 393 2.02 -20.81 -16.74
CA GLU A 393 3.12 -21.76 -16.94
C GLU A 393 3.99 -22.00 -15.70
N ILE A 394 4.01 -21.05 -14.76
CA ILE A 394 4.71 -21.21 -13.47
C ILE A 394 4.26 -22.46 -12.71
N TYR A 395 3.02 -22.90 -12.90
CA TYR A 395 2.44 -24.05 -12.21
C TYR A 395 2.76 -25.38 -12.89
N ALA A 396 3.15 -25.38 -14.16
CA ALA A 396 3.51 -26.62 -14.87
C ALA A 396 4.63 -27.39 -14.14
N LYS A 397 5.50 -26.67 -13.43
CA LYS A 397 6.63 -27.23 -12.69
C LYS A 397 6.28 -27.99 -11.42
N VAL A 398 5.09 -27.76 -10.88
CA VAL A 398 4.63 -28.44 -9.66
C VAL A 398 3.68 -29.60 -10.00
N ASP A 399 3.48 -29.89 -11.28
CA ASP A 399 2.75 -31.07 -11.74
C ASP A 399 3.68 -32.29 -11.82
N GLU A 400 4.12 -32.77 -10.67
CA GLU A 400 5.06 -33.90 -10.58
C GLU A 400 4.49 -35.16 -11.23
N THR A 401 3.17 -35.36 -11.18
CA THR A 401 2.49 -36.52 -11.77
C THR A 401 2.60 -36.51 -13.29
N THR A 402 2.21 -35.42 -13.94
CA THR A 402 2.30 -35.31 -15.41
C THR A 402 3.76 -35.26 -15.87
N LEU A 403 4.63 -34.56 -15.14
CA LEU A 403 6.06 -34.51 -15.45
C LEU A 403 6.72 -35.90 -15.31
N GLY A 404 6.34 -36.68 -14.31
CA GLY A 404 6.83 -38.04 -14.10
C GLY A 404 6.47 -38.98 -15.25
N ALA A 405 5.27 -38.84 -15.84
CA ALA A 405 4.86 -39.62 -17.01
C ALA A 405 5.66 -39.27 -18.28
N LEU A 406 6.22 -38.05 -18.36
CA LEU A 406 7.05 -37.59 -19.47
C LEU A 406 8.55 -37.86 -19.26
N ALA A 407 8.95 -38.16 -18.02
CA ALA A 407 10.34 -38.39 -17.67
C ALA A 407 10.87 -39.65 -18.37
N GLN A 408 11.95 -39.50 -19.12
CA GLN A 408 12.66 -40.64 -19.70
C GLN A 408 13.37 -41.43 -18.60
N PRO A 409 13.59 -42.75 -18.80
CA PRO A 409 14.41 -43.55 -17.89
C PRO A 409 15.75 -42.88 -17.64
N TRP A 410 16.19 -42.86 -16.39
CA TRP A 410 17.51 -42.35 -16.04
C TRP A 410 18.59 -43.19 -16.76
N PRO A 411 19.50 -42.58 -17.55
CA PRO A 411 20.44 -43.31 -18.39
C PRO A 411 21.63 -43.94 -17.63
N GLY A 412 21.74 -43.73 -16.32
CA GLY A 412 22.77 -44.35 -15.47
C GLY A 412 22.26 -45.61 -14.76
N GLU A 413 23.14 -46.61 -14.57
CA GLU A 413 22.89 -47.69 -13.63
C GLU A 413 22.73 -47.09 -12.22
N ARG A 414 21.70 -47.53 -11.47
CA ARG A 414 21.55 -47.14 -10.07
C ARG A 414 22.80 -47.63 -9.31
N PRO A 415 23.46 -46.77 -8.50
CA PRO A 415 24.62 -47.16 -7.72
C PRO A 415 24.30 -48.23 -6.67
#